data_AF-A0A445CNN5-F1
#
_entry.id   AF-A0A445CNN5-F1
#
_cell.length_a   1.000
_cell.length_b   1.000
_cell.length_c   1.000
_cell.angle_alpha   90.00
_cell.angle_beta   90.00
_cell.angle_gamma   90.00
#
_symmetry.space_group_name_H-M   'P 1'
#
loop_
_entity.id
_entity.type
_entity.pdbx_description
1 polymer ?
#
loop_
_entity_poly.entity_id
_entity_poly.type
_entity_poly.pdbx_seq_one_letter_code
_entity_poly.pdbx_strand_id
1 'polypeptide(L)'
;MGSWLLSGLTLTATPTSITILPFRKHGSPFIPKKQARRVSYSCSCRSREDVPLSTASAYAVLGLQPDCSTTEIKAAFRSKVKQFHPDVNKDGDSMIRRVIEAYQIPLYAFSFGIAFCRECLDPFDAPECEAFDIFVNELLCVGKACSSSCVQRAPHAFSFVSSTGTARASSQGHGDDYQVQCAVGQCPRNCIHYVTPSQRILLEELLDSILEAPYDISAEADLLYSLITKAKFENNRFQKPKKQPKTSSQHVEWF
;
A
#
# COMPACT_ATOMS: atom_id res chain seq x y z
N MET A 1 58.69 57.81 -18.44
CA MET A 1 58.94 56.81 -17.39
C MET A 1 57.79 55.80 -17.44
N GLY A 2 58.10 54.53 -17.76
CA GLY A 2 57.27 53.27 -17.73
C GLY A 2 55.84 53.32 -18.29
N SER A 3 55.42 52.66 -19.37
CA SER A 3 55.47 51.22 -19.74
C SER A 3 55.11 50.26 -18.61
N TRP A 4 53.96 49.57 -18.72
CA TRP A 4 53.81 48.11 -18.66
C TRP A 4 52.46 47.70 -19.31
N LEU A 5 52.58 46.84 -20.33
CA LEU A 5 51.53 46.09 -21.00
C LEU A 5 51.09 44.91 -20.13
N LEU A 6 49.80 44.58 -20.10
CA LEU A 6 49.36 43.20 -19.90
C LEU A 6 48.15 42.88 -20.79
N SER A 7 48.43 42.00 -21.75
CA SER A 7 47.51 41.37 -22.69
C SER A 7 46.58 40.40 -21.96
N GLY A 8 45.28 40.49 -22.20
CA GLY A 8 44.29 39.46 -21.86
C GLY A 8 43.89 38.71 -23.12
N LEU A 9 44.26 37.43 -23.20
CA LEU A 9 43.91 36.53 -24.31
C LEU A 9 42.39 36.31 -24.39
N THR A 10 41.80 36.62 -25.54
CA THR A 10 40.48 36.11 -25.95
C THR A 10 40.64 34.70 -26.52
N LEU A 11 40.22 33.70 -25.76
CA LEU A 11 40.06 32.32 -26.24
C LEU A 11 38.68 32.16 -26.87
N THR A 12 38.69 31.96 -28.19
CA THR A 12 37.56 31.50 -28.98
C THR A 12 37.35 30.00 -28.75
N ALA A 13 36.10 29.58 -28.51
CA ALA A 13 35.69 28.18 -28.57
C ALA A 13 34.43 28.07 -29.44
N THR A 14 34.56 27.26 -30.49
CA THR A 14 33.61 27.02 -31.58
C THR A 14 32.43 26.13 -31.15
N PRO A 15 31.30 26.16 -31.89
CA PRO A 15 30.17 25.27 -31.62
C PRO A 15 30.51 23.85 -32.09
N THR A 16 30.53 22.89 -31.17
CA THR A 16 30.65 21.47 -31.49
C THR A 16 29.29 20.90 -31.86
N SER A 17 29.13 20.55 -33.14
CA SER A 17 28.06 19.70 -33.64
C SER A 17 28.00 18.37 -32.87
N ILE A 18 26.86 18.07 -32.27
CA ILE A 18 26.56 16.77 -31.67
C ILE A 18 26.15 15.82 -32.81
N THR A 19 27.08 14.97 -33.24
CA THR A 19 26.84 13.88 -34.18
C THR A 19 26.02 12.79 -33.48
N ILE A 20 24.76 12.61 -33.91
CA ILE A 20 23.91 11.49 -33.52
C ILE A 20 24.46 10.20 -34.16
N LEU A 21 24.95 9.28 -33.35
CA LEU A 21 25.32 7.93 -33.80
C LEU A 21 24.08 7.01 -33.83
N PRO A 22 23.93 6.14 -34.84
CA PRO A 22 22.75 5.30 -34.99
C PRO A 22 22.71 4.17 -33.96
N PHE A 23 21.52 3.99 -33.39
CA PHE A 23 21.16 2.96 -32.41
C PHE A 23 21.28 1.56 -33.03
N ARG A 24 22.31 0.81 -32.62
CA ARG A 24 22.56 -0.57 -33.06
C ARG A 24 21.66 -1.52 -32.27
N LYS A 25 20.68 -2.13 -32.94
CA LYS A 25 19.86 -3.23 -32.41
C LYS A 25 20.77 -4.44 -32.13
N HIS A 26 20.82 -4.89 -30.89
CA HIS A 26 21.40 -6.18 -30.51
C HIS A 26 20.42 -7.01 -29.72
N GLY A 27 20.52 -8.32 -29.95
CA GLY A 27 19.53 -9.35 -29.68
C GLY A 27 19.12 -9.53 -28.23
N SER A 28 17.95 -10.15 -28.12
CA SER A 28 17.32 -10.66 -26.91
C SER A 28 18.25 -11.55 -26.08
N PRO A 29 18.45 -11.27 -24.78
CA PRO A 29 19.08 -12.21 -23.88
C PRO A 29 18.05 -13.23 -23.36
N PHE A 30 18.45 -14.50 -23.43
CA PHE A 30 17.80 -15.64 -22.78
C PHE A 30 17.64 -15.39 -21.27
N ILE A 31 16.41 -15.49 -20.75
CA ILE A 31 16.10 -15.40 -19.32
C ILE A 31 16.11 -16.82 -18.72
N PRO A 32 17.02 -17.17 -17.79
CA PRO A 32 16.93 -18.42 -17.07
C PRO A 32 15.83 -18.34 -16.00
N LYS A 33 14.95 -19.35 -15.96
CA LYS A 33 13.90 -19.50 -14.94
C LYS A 33 14.55 -19.70 -13.57
N LYS A 34 14.45 -18.70 -12.68
CA LYS A 34 14.78 -18.86 -11.25
C LYS A 34 13.50 -19.07 -10.46
N GLN A 35 13.47 -20.18 -9.72
CA GLN A 35 12.42 -20.55 -8.77
C GLN A 35 12.19 -19.44 -7.75
N ALA A 36 10.93 -19.02 -7.60
CA ALA A 36 10.50 -18.06 -6.59
C ALA A 36 10.73 -18.64 -5.18
N ARG A 37 11.67 -18.06 -4.44
CA ARG A 37 11.78 -18.27 -3.00
C ARG A 37 10.72 -17.41 -2.31
N ARG A 38 9.83 -18.02 -1.54
CA ARG A 38 8.93 -17.32 -0.62
C ARG A 38 9.79 -16.56 0.39
N VAL A 39 9.72 -15.24 0.38
CA VAL A 39 10.31 -14.41 1.42
C VAL A 39 9.28 -14.29 2.52
N SER A 40 9.52 -14.97 3.64
CA SER A 40 8.82 -14.74 4.90
C SER A 40 9.47 -13.54 5.60
N TYR A 41 8.67 -12.56 5.97
CA TYR A 41 9.07 -11.47 6.86
C TYR A 41 9.41 -12.05 8.23
N SER A 42 10.71 -12.21 8.52
CA SER A 42 11.20 -12.60 9.85
C SER A 42 11.74 -11.37 10.57
N CYS A 43 10.95 -10.81 11.49
CA CYS A 43 11.48 -9.94 12.52
C CYS A 43 12.27 -10.81 13.51
N SER A 44 13.55 -10.52 13.73
CA SER A 44 14.39 -11.28 14.66
C SER A 44 14.10 -10.89 16.11
N CYS A 45 13.25 -11.68 16.77
CA CYS A 45 13.24 -11.84 18.22
C CYS A 45 13.37 -13.33 18.55
N ARG A 46 14.11 -13.63 19.62
CA ARG A 46 14.61 -14.98 19.95
C ARG A 46 13.46 -15.94 20.31
N SER A 47 13.35 -17.03 19.56
CA SER A 47 12.79 -18.36 19.87
C SER A 47 11.65 -18.46 20.90
N ARG A 48 10.40 -18.68 20.42
CA ARG A 48 9.53 -19.82 20.75
C ARG A 48 8.15 -19.65 20.08
N GLU A 49 7.90 -20.39 19.00
CA GLU A 49 6.58 -20.66 18.40
C GLU A 49 5.53 -19.52 18.50
N ASP A 50 5.83 -18.34 17.98
CA ASP A 50 4.87 -17.24 17.88
C ASP A 50 3.98 -17.44 16.65
N VAL A 51 2.94 -18.25 16.80
CA VAL A 51 1.78 -18.19 15.90
C VAL A 51 1.13 -16.82 16.14
N PRO A 52 0.98 -15.95 15.13
CA PRO A 52 0.32 -14.66 15.30
C PRO A 52 -1.04 -14.86 15.97
N LEU A 53 -1.32 -14.11 17.04
CA LEU A 53 -2.62 -14.18 17.70
C LEU A 53 -3.72 -13.88 16.67
N SER A 54 -4.61 -14.85 16.44
CA SER A 54 -5.80 -14.66 15.62
C SER A 54 -6.72 -13.61 16.24
N THR A 55 -7.45 -12.87 15.42
CA THR A 55 -8.51 -11.95 15.86
C THR A 55 -9.47 -12.59 16.88
N ALA A 56 -9.84 -13.86 16.66
CA ALA A 56 -10.73 -14.59 17.58
C ALA A 56 -10.09 -14.83 18.96
N SER A 57 -8.80 -15.14 19.01
CA SER A 57 -8.09 -15.33 20.28
C SER A 57 -7.80 -14.00 20.98
N ALA A 58 -7.63 -12.90 20.24
CA ALA A 58 -7.50 -11.56 20.80
C ALA A 58 -8.77 -11.12 21.55
N TYR A 59 -9.95 -11.30 20.95
CA TYR A 59 -11.23 -11.05 21.63
C TYR A 59 -11.42 -11.94 22.85
N ALA A 60 -11.03 -13.22 22.78
CA ALA A 60 -11.10 -14.13 23.92
C ALA A 60 -10.16 -13.71 25.08
N VAL A 61 -8.95 -13.22 24.79
CA VAL A 61 -8.02 -12.71 25.80
C VAL A 61 -8.57 -11.46 26.50
N LEU A 62 -9.21 -10.57 25.75
CA LEU A 62 -9.90 -9.40 26.31
C LEU A 62 -11.23 -9.75 27.00
N GLY A 63 -11.78 -10.94 26.72
CA GLY A 63 -13.07 -11.39 27.26
C GLY A 63 -14.25 -10.70 26.59
N LEU A 64 -14.13 -10.36 25.31
CA LEU A 64 -15.12 -9.62 24.53
C LEU A 64 -15.68 -10.50 23.40
N GLN A 65 -16.86 -10.11 22.89
CA GLN A 65 -17.41 -10.67 21.67
C GLN A 65 -16.87 -9.90 20.44
N PRO A 66 -16.79 -10.54 19.26
CA PRO A 66 -16.26 -9.90 18.05
C PRO A 66 -17.04 -8.68 17.55
N ASP A 67 -18.28 -8.49 18.00
CA ASP A 67 -19.19 -7.38 17.66
C ASP A 67 -19.09 -6.18 18.61
N CYS A 68 -18.13 -6.18 19.54
CA CYS A 68 -17.98 -5.12 20.53
C CYS A 68 -17.47 -3.78 19.95
N SER A 69 -17.87 -2.69 20.59
CA SER A 69 -17.47 -1.32 20.26
C SER A 69 -16.03 -1.00 20.72
N THR A 70 -15.40 0.01 20.11
CA THR A 70 -14.06 0.47 20.52
C THR A 70 -14.00 0.96 21.97
N THR A 71 -15.11 1.48 22.49
CA THR A 71 -15.26 1.87 23.90
C THR A 71 -15.19 0.67 24.83
N GLU A 72 -15.81 -0.46 24.45
CA GLU A 72 -15.77 -1.71 25.21
C GLU A 72 -14.39 -2.37 25.15
N ILE A 73 -13.73 -2.34 23.99
CA ILE A 73 -12.34 -2.79 23.82
C ILE A 73 -11.40 -2.03 24.76
N LYS A 74 -11.50 -0.70 24.79
CA LYS A 74 -10.71 0.16 25.69
C LYS A 74 -11.02 -0.09 27.15
N ALA A 75 -12.29 -0.32 27.50
CA ALA A 75 -12.69 -0.60 28.87
C ALA A 75 -12.16 -1.96 29.36
N ALA A 76 -12.30 -3.01 28.55
CA ALA A 76 -11.80 -4.35 28.86
C ALA A 76 -10.28 -4.37 29.01
N PHE A 77 -9.55 -3.68 28.12
CA PHE A 77 -8.11 -3.52 28.22
C PHE A 77 -7.70 -2.88 29.55
N ARG A 78 -8.30 -1.74 29.92
CA ARG A 78 -8.03 -1.07 31.20
C ARG A 78 -8.29 -1.99 32.39
N SER A 79 -9.36 -2.77 32.34
CA SER A 79 -9.71 -3.75 33.39
C SER A 79 -8.65 -4.86 33.51
N LYS A 80 -8.21 -5.42 32.38
CA LYS A 80 -7.17 -6.47 32.35
C LYS A 80 -5.80 -5.95 32.75
N VAL A 81 -5.42 -4.74 32.32
CA VAL A 81 -4.18 -4.09 32.75
C VAL A 81 -4.19 -3.92 34.26
N LYS A 82 -5.30 -3.44 34.84
CA LYS A 82 -5.43 -3.29 36.30
C LYS A 82 -5.28 -4.62 37.06
N GLN A 83 -5.66 -5.75 36.46
CA GLN A 83 -5.56 -7.09 37.06
C GLN A 83 -4.16 -7.70 36.95
N PHE A 84 -3.46 -7.47 35.83
CA PHE A 84 -2.21 -8.16 35.51
C PHE A 84 -0.98 -7.24 35.50
N HIS A 85 -1.12 -5.96 35.90
CA HIS A 85 0.01 -5.04 36.00
C HIS A 85 1.06 -5.60 36.96
N PRO A 86 2.36 -5.57 36.61
CA PRO A 86 3.44 -6.14 37.44
C PRO A 86 3.49 -5.56 38.86
N ASP A 87 3.08 -4.31 39.04
CA ASP A 87 3.00 -3.66 40.36
C ASP A 87 1.91 -4.26 41.28
N VAL A 88 0.86 -4.85 40.69
CA VAL A 88 -0.29 -5.43 41.42
C VAL A 88 -0.17 -6.96 41.46
N ASN A 89 0.35 -7.55 40.40
CA ASN A 89 0.52 -9.00 40.24
C ASN A 89 1.90 -9.28 39.62
N LYS A 90 2.87 -9.64 40.47
CA LYS A 90 4.26 -9.91 40.06
C LYS A 90 4.40 -11.09 39.11
N ASP A 91 3.44 -12.03 39.13
CA ASP A 91 3.40 -13.21 38.25
C ASP A 91 2.57 -12.95 36.98
N GLY A 92 1.99 -11.75 36.84
CA GLY A 92 1.11 -11.35 35.74
C GLY A 92 1.81 -10.94 34.45
N ASP A 93 3.15 -10.92 34.41
CA ASP A 93 3.96 -10.37 33.31
C ASP A 93 3.68 -11.05 31.95
N SER A 94 3.46 -12.36 31.94
CA SER A 94 3.10 -13.08 30.70
C SER A 94 1.70 -12.71 30.19
N MET A 95 0.75 -12.53 31.11
CA MET A 95 -0.64 -12.19 30.78
C MET A 95 -0.78 -10.73 30.36
N ILE A 96 -0.05 -9.80 30.97
CA ILE A 96 -0.10 -8.40 30.58
C ILE A 96 0.46 -8.17 29.17
N ARG A 97 1.55 -8.87 28.80
CA ARG A 97 2.07 -8.84 27.43
C ARG A 97 1.05 -9.36 26.43
N ARG A 98 0.40 -10.47 26.76
CA ARG A 98 -0.66 -11.06 25.92
C ARG A 98 -1.89 -10.16 25.79
N VAL A 99 -2.24 -9.42 26.85
CA VAL A 99 -3.33 -8.41 26.82
C VAL A 99 -2.96 -7.21 25.97
N ILE A 100 -1.71 -6.75 26.01
CA ILE A 100 -1.22 -5.66 25.16
C ILE A 100 -1.27 -6.07 23.69
N GLU A 101 -0.78 -7.26 23.35
CA GLU A 101 -0.81 -7.81 22.00
C GLU A 101 -2.26 -7.97 21.49
N ALA A 102 -3.14 -8.55 22.31
CA ALA A 102 -4.55 -8.72 22.01
C ALA A 102 -5.32 -7.39 21.86
N TYR A 103 -4.86 -6.28 22.45
CA TYR A 103 -5.49 -4.97 22.31
C TYR A 103 -5.17 -4.30 20.97
N GLN A 104 -4.01 -4.56 20.39
CA GLN A 104 -3.59 -3.95 19.13
C GLN A 104 -4.40 -4.48 17.93
N ILE A 105 -4.73 -5.78 17.95
CA ILE A 105 -5.41 -6.45 16.82
C ILE A 105 -6.82 -5.88 16.55
N PRO A 106 -7.75 -5.78 17.53
CA PRO A 106 -9.08 -5.21 17.32
C PRO A 106 -9.05 -3.72 16.98
N LEU A 107 -8.08 -2.97 17.51
CA LEU A 107 -7.93 -1.55 17.23
C LEU A 107 -7.47 -1.30 15.81
N TYR A 108 -6.52 -2.10 15.32
CA TYR A 108 -6.09 -2.09 13.92
C TYR A 108 -7.24 -2.55 13.02
N ALA A 109 -7.92 -3.65 13.35
CA ALA A 109 -9.06 -4.15 12.59
C ALA A 109 -10.21 -3.13 12.51
N PHE A 110 -10.48 -2.39 13.58
CA PHE A 110 -11.48 -1.33 13.58
C PHE A 110 -11.03 -0.09 12.79
N SER A 111 -9.77 0.34 12.96
CA SER A 111 -9.23 1.54 12.31
C SER A 111 -9.10 1.38 10.80
N PHE A 112 -8.84 0.16 10.33
CA PHE A 112 -8.76 -0.18 8.90
C PHE A 112 -10.08 -0.70 8.32
N GLY A 113 -11.18 -0.73 9.09
CA GLY A 113 -12.48 -1.22 8.59
C GLY A 113 -12.52 -2.73 8.30
N ILE A 114 -11.52 -3.49 8.78
CA ILE A 114 -11.33 -4.94 8.60
C ILE A 114 -12.24 -5.75 9.54
N ALA A 115 -13.18 -5.12 10.25
CA ALA A 115 -14.12 -5.75 11.18
C ALA A 115 -15.01 -6.88 10.58
N PHE A 116 -14.94 -7.12 9.26
CA PHE A 116 -15.59 -8.25 8.58
C PHE A 116 -14.67 -9.47 8.36
N CYS A 117 -13.36 -9.38 8.61
CA CYS A 117 -12.42 -10.47 8.37
C CYS A 117 -12.39 -11.46 9.54
N ARG A 118 -13.17 -12.53 9.40
CA ARG A 118 -13.20 -13.69 10.30
C ARG A 118 -11.89 -14.51 10.29
N GLU A 119 -11.01 -14.23 9.33
CA GLU A 119 -9.66 -14.75 9.20
C GLU A 119 -8.78 -13.54 8.82
N CYS A 120 -7.65 -13.33 9.49
CA CYS A 120 -6.70 -12.24 9.19
C CYS A 120 -6.02 -12.51 7.84
N LEU A 121 -6.78 -12.38 6.75
CA LEU A 121 -6.30 -12.64 5.41
C LEU A 121 -5.60 -11.39 4.90
N ASP A 122 -4.39 -11.60 4.37
CA ASP A 122 -3.65 -10.57 3.66
C ASP A 122 -4.53 -10.04 2.50
N PRO A 123 -4.85 -8.73 2.43
CA PRO A 123 -5.66 -8.17 1.35
C PRO A 123 -5.01 -8.33 -0.04
N PHE A 124 -3.71 -8.62 -0.09
CA PHE A 124 -3.02 -8.97 -1.33
C PHE A 124 -3.15 -10.46 -1.71
N ASP A 125 -3.52 -11.35 -0.79
CA ASP A 125 -3.84 -12.77 -1.08
C ASP A 125 -5.33 -12.98 -1.33
N ALA A 126 -6.19 -12.31 -0.56
CA ALA A 126 -7.64 -12.40 -0.65
C ALA A 126 -8.27 -11.00 -0.71
N PRO A 127 -8.41 -10.41 -1.91
CA PRO A 127 -8.98 -9.07 -2.05
C PRO A 127 -10.41 -9.02 -1.54
N GLU A 128 -10.74 -7.97 -0.78
CA GLU A 128 -12.03 -7.82 -0.12
C GLU A 128 -13.16 -7.48 -1.09
N CYS A 129 -12.82 -6.86 -2.23
CA CYS A 129 -13.77 -6.45 -3.25
C CYS A 129 -13.11 -6.36 -4.63
N GLU A 130 -13.90 -5.94 -5.62
CA GLU A 130 -13.38 -5.60 -6.94
C GLU A 130 -12.50 -4.35 -6.86
N ALA A 131 -11.38 -4.36 -7.58
CA ALA A 131 -10.38 -3.31 -7.53
C ALA A 131 -10.79 -2.11 -8.40
N PHE A 132 -11.58 -1.22 -7.82
CA PHE A 132 -11.93 0.06 -8.43
C PHE A 132 -11.16 1.24 -7.85
N ASP A 133 -10.54 1.06 -6.69
CA ASP A 133 -9.72 2.11 -6.10
C ASP A 133 -8.38 2.25 -6.85
N ILE A 134 -7.71 3.38 -6.67
CA ILE A 134 -6.55 3.76 -7.47
C ILE A 134 -5.40 4.14 -6.55
N PHE A 135 -4.24 3.56 -6.83
CA PHE A 135 -2.97 3.91 -6.22
C PHE A 135 -2.03 4.51 -7.26
N VAL A 136 -1.30 5.57 -6.89
CA VAL A 136 -0.26 6.18 -7.73
C VAL A 136 1.11 5.96 -7.07
N ASN A 137 2.00 5.24 -7.75
CA ASN A 137 3.37 5.05 -7.32
C ASN A 137 4.20 6.31 -7.61
N GLU A 138 4.43 7.12 -6.58
CA GLU A 138 5.17 8.37 -6.71
C GLU A 138 6.66 8.17 -7.07
N LEU A 139 7.25 7.02 -6.74
CA LEU A 139 8.64 6.71 -7.10
C LEU A 139 8.85 6.66 -8.62
N LEU A 140 7.78 6.36 -9.38
CA LEU A 140 7.81 6.28 -10.84
C LEU A 140 7.17 7.50 -11.52
N CYS A 141 6.39 8.27 -10.78
CA CYS A 141 5.61 9.38 -11.29
C CYS A 141 6.51 10.57 -11.62
N VAL A 142 6.47 11.05 -12.87
CA VAL A 142 7.24 12.22 -13.30
C VAL A 142 6.53 13.55 -13.01
N GLY A 143 5.33 13.50 -12.43
CA GLY A 143 4.60 14.69 -11.99
C GLY A 143 4.16 15.59 -13.14
N LYS A 144 4.26 16.91 -12.92
CA LYS A 144 3.80 17.96 -13.85
C LYS A 144 4.44 17.91 -15.25
N ALA A 145 5.59 17.25 -15.37
CA ALA A 145 6.28 17.08 -16.65
C ALA A 145 5.73 15.92 -17.51
N CYS A 146 4.70 15.20 -17.03
CA CYS A 146 4.09 14.09 -17.77
C CYS A 146 3.37 14.58 -19.03
N SER A 147 3.67 13.99 -20.19
CA SER A 147 3.02 14.30 -21.47
C SER A 147 1.52 13.96 -21.49
N SER A 148 1.13 12.87 -20.82
CA SER A 148 -0.27 12.46 -20.59
C SER A 148 -0.60 12.61 -19.10
N SER A 149 -0.78 13.86 -18.68
CA SER A 149 -1.09 14.20 -17.28
C SER A 149 -2.40 13.57 -16.81
N CYS A 150 -2.32 12.71 -15.79
CA CYS A 150 -3.50 12.12 -15.14
C CYS A 150 -4.35 13.17 -14.41
N VAL A 151 -3.73 14.18 -13.80
CA VAL A 151 -4.42 15.29 -13.12
C VAL A 151 -5.21 16.16 -14.10
N GLN A 152 -4.69 16.39 -15.32
CA GLN A 152 -5.47 17.09 -16.34
C GLN A 152 -6.59 16.22 -16.93
N ARG A 153 -6.36 14.91 -17.05
CA ARG A 153 -7.33 13.98 -17.62
C ARG A 153 -8.53 13.73 -16.70
N ALA A 154 -8.28 13.58 -15.40
CA ALA A 154 -9.29 13.27 -14.38
C ALA A 154 -9.00 14.08 -13.10
N PRO A 155 -9.25 15.40 -13.10
CA PRO A 155 -8.91 16.30 -11.99
C PRO A 155 -9.71 16.02 -10.71
N HIS A 156 -10.82 15.31 -10.81
CA HIS A 156 -11.60 14.85 -9.66
C HIS A 156 -10.95 13.66 -8.94
N ALA A 157 -10.17 12.84 -9.67
CA ALA A 157 -9.57 11.61 -9.15
C ALA A 157 -8.08 11.76 -8.79
N PHE A 158 -7.38 12.74 -9.36
CA PHE A 158 -5.96 12.95 -9.13
C PHE A 158 -5.65 14.41 -8.79
N SER A 159 -4.67 14.61 -7.93
CA SER A 159 -4.12 15.92 -7.59
C SER A 159 -2.60 15.87 -7.56
N PHE A 160 -1.94 17.02 -7.71
CA PHE A 160 -0.50 17.11 -7.52
C PHE A 160 -0.16 17.31 -6.05
N VAL A 161 0.80 16.53 -5.55
CA VAL A 161 1.39 16.72 -4.23
C VAL A 161 2.33 17.93 -4.29
N SER A 162 2.21 18.84 -3.32
CA SER A 162 2.97 20.09 -3.34
C SER A 162 4.46 19.91 -3.01
N SER A 163 4.81 18.90 -2.20
CA SER A 163 6.18 18.62 -1.78
C SER A 163 7.01 17.92 -2.87
N THR A 164 6.47 16.86 -3.46
CA THR A 164 7.17 16.00 -4.44
C THR A 164 6.88 16.42 -5.89
N GLY A 165 5.80 17.16 -6.14
CA GLY A 165 5.36 17.55 -7.49
C GLY A 165 4.79 16.40 -8.32
N THR A 166 4.68 15.20 -7.74
CA THR A 166 4.10 13.99 -8.30
C THR A 166 2.57 14.03 -8.21
N ALA A 167 1.90 13.12 -8.91
CA ALA A 167 0.46 12.94 -8.78
C ALA A 167 0.13 11.95 -7.65
N ARG A 168 -0.95 12.20 -6.91
CA ARG A 168 -1.57 11.29 -5.93
C ARG A 168 -3.06 11.16 -6.22
N ALA A 169 -3.65 10.01 -5.90
CA ALA A 169 -5.09 9.78 -6.05
C ALA A 169 -5.86 10.51 -4.93
N SER A 170 -6.88 11.28 -5.27
CA SER A 170 -7.69 12.08 -4.33
C SER A 170 -9.07 11.50 -4.06
N SER A 171 -9.60 10.66 -4.96
CA SER A 171 -10.89 9.99 -4.77
C SER A 171 -10.73 8.48 -4.82
N GLN A 172 -11.67 7.75 -4.22
CA GLN A 172 -11.87 6.33 -4.53
C GLN A 172 -12.29 6.24 -5.99
N GLY A 173 -11.61 5.42 -6.78
CA GLY A 173 -11.94 5.27 -8.19
C GLY A 173 -13.34 4.67 -8.38
N HIS A 174 -14.06 5.16 -9.39
CA HIS A 174 -15.34 4.59 -9.80
C HIS A 174 -15.07 3.70 -11.03
N GLY A 175 -15.51 2.45 -11.01
CA GLY A 175 -15.10 1.44 -12.00
C GLY A 175 -15.45 1.73 -13.47
N ASP A 176 -16.45 2.57 -13.67
CA ASP A 176 -17.02 3.03 -14.95
C ASP A 176 -16.57 4.46 -15.33
N ASP A 177 -15.63 5.04 -14.59
CA ASP A 177 -15.07 6.35 -14.90
C ASP A 177 -14.10 6.29 -16.09
N TYR A 178 -14.60 6.67 -17.26
CA TYR A 178 -13.83 6.69 -18.50
C TYR A 178 -12.58 7.58 -18.43
N GLN A 179 -12.63 8.71 -17.72
CA GLN A 179 -11.49 9.63 -17.65
C GLN A 179 -10.35 9.01 -16.82
N VAL A 180 -10.71 8.38 -15.70
CA VAL A 180 -9.78 7.60 -14.88
C VAL A 180 -9.17 6.45 -15.69
N GLN A 181 -10.01 5.66 -16.39
CA GLN A 181 -9.53 4.54 -17.21
C GLN A 181 -8.53 5.01 -18.28
N CYS A 182 -8.81 6.15 -18.92
CA CYS A 182 -7.88 6.74 -19.86
C CYS A 182 -6.58 7.21 -19.18
N ALA A 183 -6.66 7.85 -18.02
CA ALA A 183 -5.49 8.32 -17.28
C ALA A 183 -4.58 7.14 -16.89
N VAL A 184 -5.17 6.05 -16.39
CA VAL A 184 -4.45 4.83 -16.01
C VAL A 184 -3.80 4.18 -17.23
N GLY A 185 -4.56 3.99 -18.33
CA GLY A 185 -4.09 3.31 -19.54
C GLY A 185 -3.07 4.10 -20.37
N GLN A 186 -3.03 5.44 -20.23
CA GLN A 186 -2.13 6.31 -21.02
C GLN A 186 -0.91 6.79 -20.23
N CYS A 187 -0.73 6.35 -18.98
CA CYS A 187 0.42 6.72 -18.17
C CYS A 187 1.72 6.14 -18.77
N PRO A 188 2.70 6.97 -19.18
CA PRO A 188 3.89 6.51 -19.91
C PRO A 188 4.88 5.75 -19.02
N ARG A 189 4.80 5.98 -17.70
CA ARG A 189 5.61 5.31 -16.68
C ARG A 189 4.88 4.14 -16.03
N ASN A 190 3.62 3.89 -16.40
CA ASN A 190 2.77 2.88 -15.78
C ASN A 190 2.78 2.98 -14.24
N CYS A 191 2.64 4.20 -13.70
CA CYS A 191 2.71 4.43 -12.26
C CYS A 191 1.34 4.47 -11.57
N ILE A 192 0.26 4.15 -12.29
CA ILE A 192 -1.12 4.18 -11.77
C ILE A 192 -1.68 2.76 -11.77
N HIS A 193 -2.26 2.32 -10.66
CA HIS A 193 -2.68 0.93 -10.45
C HIS A 193 -4.07 0.84 -9.83
N TYR A 194 -4.91 -0.05 -10.38
CA TYR A 194 -6.17 -0.43 -9.74
C TYR A 194 -5.91 -1.38 -8.57
N VAL A 195 -6.46 -1.03 -7.42
CA VAL A 195 -6.28 -1.73 -6.14
C VAL A 195 -7.60 -1.76 -5.38
N THR A 196 -7.69 -2.60 -4.35
CA THR A 196 -8.80 -2.53 -3.40
C THR A 196 -8.56 -1.42 -2.36
N PRO A 197 -9.60 -0.94 -1.67
CA PRO A 197 -9.44 0.06 -0.61
C PRO A 197 -8.42 -0.34 0.47
N SER A 198 -8.43 -1.58 0.94
CA SER A 198 -7.46 -2.08 1.94
C SER A 198 -6.05 -2.14 1.38
N GLN A 199 -5.87 -2.59 0.14
CA GLN A 199 -4.56 -2.58 -0.52
C GLN A 199 -4.02 -1.15 -0.70
N ARG A 200 -4.88 -0.19 -1.07
CA ARG A 200 -4.50 1.22 -1.26
C ARG A 200 -3.85 1.80 -0.01
N ILE A 201 -4.49 1.63 1.15
CA ILE A 201 -4.00 2.19 2.42
C ILE A 201 -2.59 1.66 2.71
N LEU A 202 -2.38 0.34 2.61
CA LEU A 202 -1.08 -0.29 2.88
C LEU A 202 0.01 0.16 1.89
N LEU A 203 -0.35 0.34 0.62
CA LEU A 203 0.59 0.83 -0.40
C LEU A 203 0.95 2.31 -0.18
N GLU A 204 -0.02 3.15 0.21
CA GLU A 204 0.22 4.56 0.53
C GLU A 204 1.09 4.70 1.78
N GLU A 205 0.84 3.94 2.85
CA GLU A 205 1.68 3.93 4.06
C GLU A 205 3.12 3.52 3.77
N LEU A 206 3.31 2.44 2.99
CA LEU A 206 4.64 1.99 2.59
C LEU A 206 5.34 3.02 1.69
N LEU A 207 4.61 3.64 0.76
CA LEU A 207 5.15 4.68 -0.10
C LEU A 207 5.58 5.91 0.70
N ASP A 208 4.78 6.35 1.67
CA ASP A 208 5.12 7.47 2.54
C ASP A 208 6.38 7.17 3.38
N SER A 209 6.51 5.94 3.92
CA SER A 209 7.74 5.49 4.61
C SER A 209 8.98 5.61 3.73
N ILE A 210 8.88 5.16 2.47
CA ILE A 210 9.99 5.22 1.50
C ILE A 210 10.39 6.66 1.19
N LEU A 211 9.41 7.56 1.04
CA LEU A 211 9.64 8.96 0.69
C LEU A 211 10.28 9.75 1.84
N GLU A 212 9.98 9.41 3.09
CA GLU A 212 10.55 10.07 4.28
C GLU A 212 12.00 9.63 4.58
N ALA A 213 12.42 8.43 4.14
CA ALA A 213 13.74 7.86 4.43
C ALA A 213 14.56 7.46 3.17
N PRO A 214 14.99 8.43 2.33
CA PRO A 214 15.52 8.16 0.98
C PRO A 214 16.87 7.42 0.90
N TYR A 215 17.55 7.14 2.02
CA TYR A 215 18.91 6.59 2.05
C TYR A 215 18.99 5.05 2.19
N ASP A 216 17.88 4.36 2.46
CA ASP A 216 17.81 2.88 2.61
C ASP A 216 16.60 2.27 1.86
N ILE A 217 16.28 2.81 0.69
CA ILE A 217 14.99 2.58 0.02
C ILE A 217 14.92 1.31 -0.84
N SER A 218 16.04 0.62 -1.11
CA SER A 218 16.04 -0.47 -2.11
C SER A 218 15.11 -1.62 -1.73
N ALA A 219 15.14 -2.05 -0.47
CA ALA A 219 14.34 -3.19 -0.02
C ALA A 219 12.84 -2.85 0.06
N GLU A 220 12.50 -1.66 0.55
CA GLU A 220 11.12 -1.21 0.65
C GLU A 220 10.51 -0.89 -0.72
N ALA A 221 11.29 -0.31 -1.65
CA ALA A 221 10.87 -0.10 -3.03
C ALA A 221 10.64 -1.43 -3.78
N ASP A 222 11.50 -2.43 -3.56
CA ASP A 222 11.33 -3.78 -4.10
C ASP A 222 10.07 -4.45 -3.50
N LEU A 223 9.82 -4.27 -2.21
CA LEU A 223 8.61 -4.75 -1.54
C LEU A 223 7.36 -4.09 -2.11
N LEU A 224 7.36 -2.76 -2.28
CA LEU A 224 6.26 -2.01 -2.87
C LEU A 224 5.95 -2.53 -4.29
N TYR A 225 6.98 -2.72 -5.11
CA TYR A 225 6.83 -3.27 -6.45
C TYR A 225 6.26 -4.71 -6.43
N SER A 226 6.72 -5.54 -5.50
CA SER A 226 6.21 -6.90 -5.30
C SER A 226 4.73 -6.92 -4.92
N LEU A 227 4.31 -6.07 -3.98
CA LEU A 227 2.92 -5.95 -3.53
C LEU A 227 1.99 -5.45 -4.64
N ILE A 228 2.42 -4.43 -5.41
CA ILE A 228 1.68 -3.95 -6.58
C ILE A 228 1.50 -5.07 -7.61
N THR A 229 2.55 -5.86 -7.84
CA THR A 229 2.50 -6.99 -8.78
C THR A 229 1.53 -8.07 -8.30
N LYS A 230 1.55 -8.36 -6.99
CA LYS A 230 0.64 -9.32 -6.34
C LYS A 230 -0.82 -8.83 -6.42
N ALA A 231 -1.08 -7.57 -6.06
CA ALA A 231 -2.41 -6.95 -6.18
C ALA A 231 -2.94 -7.05 -7.61
N LYS A 232 -2.14 -6.66 -8.62
CA LYS A 232 -2.54 -6.79 -10.04
C LYS A 232 -2.90 -8.22 -10.41
N PHE A 233 -2.18 -9.21 -9.88
CA PHE A 233 -2.42 -10.61 -10.19
C PHE A 233 -3.72 -11.12 -9.55
N GLU A 234 -3.93 -10.88 -8.25
CA GLU A 234 -5.09 -11.39 -7.53
C GLU A 234 -6.37 -10.61 -7.86
N ASN A 235 -6.30 -9.29 -8.03
CA ASN A 235 -7.47 -8.47 -8.35
C ASN A 235 -8.09 -8.86 -9.71
N ASN A 236 -7.26 -9.24 -10.69
CA ASN A 236 -7.75 -9.73 -11.99
C ASN A 236 -8.45 -11.10 -11.90
N ARG A 237 -8.29 -11.82 -10.79
CA ARG A 237 -8.89 -13.14 -10.54
C ARG A 237 -10.06 -13.07 -9.57
N PHE A 238 -10.35 -11.91 -9.00
CA PHE A 238 -11.42 -11.74 -8.05
C PHE A 238 -12.75 -12.17 -8.65
N GLN A 239 -13.42 -13.12 -7.98
CA GLN A 239 -14.76 -13.56 -8.35
C GLN A 239 -15.75 -13.03 -7.31
N LYS A 240 -16.73 -12.25 -7.76
CA LYS A 240 -17.80 -11.78 -6.88
C LYS A 240 -18.50 -12.98 -6.26
N PRO A 241 -18.67 -13.03 -4.92
CA PRO A 241 -19.45 -14.07 -4.30
C PRO A 241 -20.86 -14.07 -4.89
N LYS A 242 -21.35 -15.25 -5.29
CA LYS A 242 -22.68 -15.40 -5.88
C LYS A 242 -23.70 -14.90 -4.86
N LYS A 243 -24.47 -13.87 -5.23
CA LYS A 243 -25.61 -13.41 -4.40
C LYS A 243 -26.56 -14.58 -4.22
N GLN A 244 -26.84 -14.96 -2.98
CA GLN A 244 -27.92 -15.93 -2.73
C GLN A 244 -29.24 -15.32 -3.23
N PRO A 245 -30.06 -16.08 -3.95
CA PRO A 245 -31.37 -15.59 -4.38
C PRO A 245 -32.18 -15.20 -3.14
N LYS A 246 -32.72 -13.97 -3.13
CA LYS A 246 -33.65 -13.53 -2.11
C LYS A 246 -34.95 -14.30 -2.31
N THR A 247 -35.15 -15.39 -1.56
CA THR A 247 -36.47 -16.01 -1.43
C THR A 247 -37.36 -15.03 -0.68
N SER A 248 -38.25 -14.36 -1.41
CA SER A 248 -39.39 -13.66 -0.80
C SER A 248 -40.28 -14.71 -0.14
N SER A 249 -40.44 -14.64 1.18
CA SER A 249 -41.42 -15.43 1.93
C SER A 249 -42.82 -14.80 1.90
N GLN A 250 -43.04 -13.78 1.06
CA GLN A 250 -44.34 -13.13 0.97
C GLN A 250 -45.32 -14.04 0.22
N HIS A 251 -46.21 -14.67 0.98
CA HIS A 251 -47.32 -15.45 0.47
C HIS A 251 -48.23 -14.54 -0.38
N VAL A 252 -48.28 -14.78 -1.69
CA VAL A 252 -49.24 -14.11 -2.57
C VAL A 252 -50.57 -14.83 -2.37
N GLU A 253 -51.47 -14.25 -1.56
CA GLU A 253 -52.87 -14.67 -1.52
C GLU A 253 -53.52 -14.34 -2.86
N TRP A 254 -53.87 -15.38 -3.62
CA TRP A 254 -54.70 -15.26 -4.81
C TRP A 254 -56.18 -15.38 -4.40
N PHE A 255 -56.89 -14.26 -4.46
CA PHE A 255 -58.36 -14.21 -4.46
C PHE A 255 -58.84 -13.36 -5.63
#